data_AF-A0A0F9GJR1-F1
#
_entry.id   AF-A0A0F9GJR1-F1
#
_cell.length_a   1.000
_cell.length_b   1.000
_cell.length_c   1.000
_cell.angle_alpha   90.00
_cell.angle_beta   90.00
_cell.angle_gamma   90.00
#
_symmetry.space_group_name_H-M   'P 1'
#
loop_
_entity.id
_entity.type
_entity.pdbx_description
1 polymer ?
#
loop_
_entity_poly.entity_id
_entity_poly.type
_entity_poly.pdbx_seq_one_letter_code
_entity_poly.pdbx_strand_id
1 'polypeptide(L)' 'MTNAEKARKIDKAVKLLSSAASAYRHGGGPTAADKFDDALDILELITFAA' A
#
# COMPACT_ATOMS: atom_id res chain seq x y z
N MET A 1 -3.47 17.73 3.88
CA MET A 1 -2.29 17.08 3.25
C MET A 1 -2.01 17.75 1.91
N THR A 2 -0.77 18.12 1.63
CA THR A 2 -0.36 18.73 0.34
C THR A 2 -0.37 17.71 -0.80
N ASN A 3 -0.41 18.18 -2.05
CA ASN A 3 -0.33 17.30 -3.23
C ASN A 3 0.98 16.49 -3.27
N ALA A 4 2.10 17.09 -2.83
CA ALA A 4 3.39 16.41 -2.76
C ALA A 4 3.39 15.27 -1.72
N GLU A 5 2.76 15.48 -0.57
CA GLU A 5 2.60 14.44 0.46
C GLU A 5 1.66 13.32 -0.01
N LYS A 6 0.53 13.67 -0.66
CA LYS A 6 -0.38 12.68 -1.27
C LYS A 6 0.38 11.81 -2.29
N ALA A 7 1.15 12.41 -3.18
CA ALA A 7 1.95 11.69 -4.17
C ALA A 7 2.96 10.72 -3.55
N ARG A 8 3.67 11.14 -2.49
CA ARG A 8 4.62 10.27 -1.75
C ARG A 8 3.92 9.09 -1.09
N LYS A 9 2.72 9.30 -0.52
CA LYS A 9 1.95 8.22 0.09
C LYS A 9 1.41 7.24 -0.94
N ILE A 10 0.94 7.72 -2.09
CA ILE A 10 0.52 6.86 -3.21
C ILE A 10 1.69 6.00 -3.69
N ASP A 11 2.88 6.57 -3.90
CA ASP A 11 4.08 5.81 -4.30
C ASP A 11 4.43 4.70 -3.28
N LYS A 12 4.32 5.00 -1.98
CA LYS A 12 4.53 4.00 -0.91
C LYS A 12 3.50 2.86 -1.00
N ALA A 13 2.21 3.18 -1.18
CA ALA A 13 1.16 2.18 -1.30
C ALA A 13 1.37 1.27 -2.52
N VAL A 14 1.73 1.84 -3.68
CA VAL A 14 2.01 1.06 -4.90
C VAL A 14 3.18 0.08 -4.71
N LYS A 15 4.23 0.49 -4.00
CA LYS A 15 5.37 -0.39 -3.66
C LYS A 15 4.95 -1.54 -2.75
N LEU A 16 4.12 -1.28 -1.75
CA LEU A 16 3.57 -2.30 -0.86
C LEU A 16 2.71 -3.30 -1.64
N LEU A 17 1.82 -2.83 -2.52
CA LEU A 17 1.01 -3.70 -3.39
C LEU A 17 1.87 -4.57 -4.32
N SER A 18 2.93 -4.00 -4.89
CA SER A 18 3.88 -4.74 -5.75
C SER A 18 4.60 -5.84 -4.95
N SER A 19 5.01 -5.52 -3.72
CA SER A 19 5.65 -6.48 -2.82
C SER A 19 4.67 -7.55 -2.31
N ALA A 20 3.41 -7.19 -2.03
CA ALA A 20 2.34 -8.11 -1.69
C ALA A 20 2.10 -9.12 -2.83
N ALA A 21 1.97 -8.65 -4.06
CA ALA A 21 1.79 -9.50 -5.23
C ALA A 21 2.99 -10.47 -5.43
N SER A 22 4.22 -9.99 -5.20
CA SER A 22 5.41 -10.84 -5.24
C SER A 22 5.38 -11.90 -4.12
N ALA A 23 5.07 -11.51 -2.88
CA ALA A 23 4.98 -12.43 -1.75
C ALA A 23 3.91 -13.52 -1.99
N TYR A 24 2.74 -13.13 -2.53
CA TYR A 24 1.68 -14.05 -2.90
C TYR A 24 2.15 -15.09 -3.93
N ARG A 25 2.84 -14.64 -4.99
CA ARG A 25 3.40 -15.53 -6.03
C ARG A 25 4.42 -16.54 -5.49
N HIS A 26 5.11 -16.23 -4.40
CA HIS A 26 6.14 -17.09 -3.79
C HIS A 26 5.64 -17.89 -2.58
N GLY A 27 4.32 -17.93 -2.34
CA GLY A 27 3.72 -18.70 -1.24
C GLY A 27 3.83 -18.03 0.14
N GLY A 28 4.26 -16.76 0.21
CA GLY A 28 4.30 -15.96 1.43
C GLY A 28 2.94 -15.35 1.77
N GLY A 29 1.90 -16.19 1.89
CA GLY A 29 0.50 -15.76 2.07
C GLY A 29 0.29 -14.72 3.18
N PRO A 30 0.71 -14.97 4.43
CA PRO A 30 0.58 -13.99 5.52
C PRO A 30 1.33 -12.68 5.21
N THR A 31 2.57 -12.80 4.75
CA THR A 31 3.44 -11.67 4.36
C THR A 31 2.89 -10.83 3.21
N ALA A 32 2.03 -11.42 2.36
CA ALA A 32 1.32 -10.74 1.28
C ALA A 32 0.08 -10.00 1.78
N ALA A 33 -0.69 -10.63 2.68
CA ALA A 33 -1.86 -10.03 3.32
C ALA A 33 -1.46 -8.78 4.13
N ASP A 34 -0.45 -8.87 4.99
CA ASP A 34 0.03 -7.74 5.81
C ASP A 34 0.40 -6.52 4.94
N LYS A 35 1.06 -6.76 3.81
CA LYS A 35 1.47 -5.68 2.88
C LYS A 35 0.29 -5.09 2.11
N PHE A 36 -0.73 -5.91 1.85
CA PHE A 36 -1.93 -5.45 1.20
C PHE A 36 -2.72 -4.55 2.15
N ASP A 37 -2.88 -4.96 3.41
CA ASP A 37 -3.56 -4.18 4.45
C ASP A 37 -2.82 -2.86 4.71
N ASP A 38 -1.49 -2.88 4.86
CA ASP A 38 -0.67 -1.66 4.99
C ASP A 38 -0.86 -0.68 3.81
N ALA A 39 -1.00 -1.21 2.59
CA ALA A 39 -1.23 -0.38 1.41
C ALA A 39 -2.64 0.22 1.40
N LEU A 40 -3.63 -0.56 1.81
CA LEU A 40 -5.03 -0.15 1.90
C LEU A 40 -5.18 0.98 2.92
N ASP A 41 -4.61 0.85 4.12
CA ASP A 41 -4.62 1.87 5.17
C ASP A 41 -4.07 3.22 4.68
N ILE A 42 -2.99 3.18 3.88
CA ILE A 42 -2.41 4.40 3.30
C ILE A 42 -3.38 5.04 2.31
N LEU A 43 -4.03 4.25 1.45
CA LEU A 43 -4.95 4.75 0.43
C LEU A 43 -6.25 5.28 1.06
N GLU A 44 -6.77 4.61 2.08
CA GLU A 44 -7.92 5.08 2.85
C GLU A 44 -7.61 6.41 3.54
N LEU A 45 -6.45 6.53 4.16
CA LEU A 45 -6.02 7.78 4.80
C LEU A 45 -5.88 8.94 3.79
N ILE A 46 -5.61 8.66 2.51
CA ILE A 46 -5.61 9.68 1.45
C ILE A 46 -7.04 10.03 1.01
N THR A 47 -7.90 9.02 0.89
CA THR A 47 -9.27 9.13 0.38
C THR A 47 -10.19 9.84 1.36
N PHE A 48 -10.08 9.54 2.65
CA PHE A 48 -10.91 10.14 3.71
C PHE A 48 -10.32 11.42 4.31
N ALA A 49 -9.07 11.77 4.00
CA ALA A 49 -8.47 13.06 4.35
C ALA A 49 -8.58 14.11 3.22
N ALA A 50 -9.36 13.80 2.16
CA ALA A 50 -9.54 14.64 0.98
C ALA A 50 -10.75 15.57 1.12
#